data_AF-V5TNV1-F1
#
_entry.id   AF-V5TNV1-F1
#
_cell.length_a   1.000
_cell.length_b   1.000
_cell.length_c   1.000
_cell.angle_alpha   90.00
_cell.angle_beta   90.00
_cell.angle_gamma   90.00
#
_symmetry.space_group_name_H-M   'P 1'
#
loop_
_entity.id
_entity.type
_entity.pdbx_description
1 polymer ?
#
loop_
_entity_poly.entity_id
_entity_poly.type
_entity_poly.pdbx_seq_one_letter_code
_entity_poly.pdbx_strand_id
1 'polypeptide(L)' 'MAIAQRERQVFGQPLEPAERVIGGIVVAAGALGHAALLAAAGVLFYVLLFGL' A
#
# COMPACT_ATOMS: atom_id res chain seq x y z
N MET A 1 16.97 -10.34 -10.30
CA MET A 1 16.77 -11.20 -9.10
C MET A 1 15.37 -11.79 -9.18
N ALA A 2 15.19 -13.10 -8.96
CA ALA A 2 13.86 -13.72 -9.04
C ALA A 2 13.02 -13.40 -7.78
N ILE A 3 11.70 -13.25 -7.93
CA ILE A 3 10.77 -12.95 -6.81
C ILE A 3 10.91 -14.01 -5.70
N ALA A 4 10.94 -15.30 -6.07
CA ALA A 4 11.13 -16.40 -5.13
C ALA A 4 12.48 -16.35 -4.39
N GLN A 5 13.53 -15.77 -5.01
CA GLN A 5 14.83 -15.61 -4.37
C GLN A 5 14.78 -14.49 -3.31
N ARG A 6 14.03 -13.41 -3.59
CA ARG A 6 13.79 -12.34 -2.63
C ARG A 6 12.92 -12.81 -1.47
N GLU A 7 11.91 -13.62 -1.74
CA GLU A 7 11.07 -14.23 -0.70
C GLU A 7 11.87 -15.13 0.22
N ARG A 8 12.75 -15.99 -0.31
CA ARG A 8 13.66 -16.78 0.54
C ARG A 8 14.56 -15.93 1.43
N GLN A 9 15.00 -14.77 0.97
CA GLN A 9 15.85 -13.89 1.77
C GLN A 9 15.09 -13.21 2.91
N VAL A 10 13.81 -12.87 2.70
CA VAL A 10 13.00 -12.12 3.67
C VAL A 10 12.20 -13.06 4.59
N PHE A 11 11.65 -14.13 4.03
CA PHE A 11 10.72 -15.06 4.70
C PHE A 11 11.32 -16.45 4.94
N GLY A 12 12.58 -16.72 4.53
CA GLY A 12 13.25 -18.02 4.68
C GLY A 12 12.80 -19.10 3.70
N GLN A 13 11.62 -18.93 3.10
CA GLN A 13 11.03 -19.84 2.12
C GLN A 13 10.27 -19.06 1.03
N PRO A 14 10.02 -19.66 -0.16
CA PRO A 14 9.13 -19.04 -1.13
C PRO A 14 7.70 -19.02 -0.57
N LEU A 15 6.99 -17.91 -0.80
CA LEU A 15 5.60 -17.77 -0.37
C LEU A 15 4.68 -18.59 -1.26
N GLU A 16 3.68 -19.21 -0.65
CA GLU A 16 2.60 -19.87 -1.37
C GLU A 16 1.75 -18.85 -2.15
N PRO A 17 1.08 -19.27 -3.23
CA PRO A 17 0.23 -18.38 -4.02
C PRO A 17 -0.81 -17.63 -3.19
N ALA A 18 -1.42 -18.30 -2.21
CA ALA A 18 -2.42 -17.69 -1.32
C ALA A 18 -1.82 -16.58 -0.44
N GLU A 19 -0.64 -16.81 0.15
CA GLU A 19 0.06 -15.83 0.98
C GLU A 19 0.42 -14.57 0.19
N ARG A 20 0.84 -14.74 -1.06
CA ARG A 20 1.14 -13.63 -1.98
C ARG A 20 -0.11 -12.79 -2.26
N VAL A 21 -1.24 -13.43 -2.51
CA VAL A 21 -2.51 -12.74 -2.80
C VAL A 21 -2.96 -11.96 -1.58
N ILE A 22 -2.96 -12.58 -0.39
CA ILE A 22 -3.37 -11.91 0.86
C ILE A 22 -2.43 -10.74 1.16
N GLY A 23 -1.12 -10.93 1.07
CA GLY A 23 -0.14 -9.86 1.25
C GLY A 23 -0.35 -8.71 0.26
N GLY A 24 -0.64 -9.03 -1.00
CA GLY A 24 -0.98 -8.04 -2.03
C GLY A 24 -2.23 -7.24 -1.69
N ILE A 25 -3.29 -7.89 -1.20
CA ILE A 25 -4.53 -7.22 -0.77
C ILE A 25 -4.26 -6.25 0.39
N VAL A 26 -3.49 -6.67 1.40
CA VAL A 26 -3.15 -5.83 2.55
C VAL A 26 -2.36 -4.59 2.11
N VAL A 27 -1.38 -4.77 1.23
CA VAL A 27 -0.60 -3.65 0.66
C VAL A 27 -1.50 -2.71 -0.14
N ALA A 28 -2.39 -3.24 -0.98
CA ALA A 28 -3.31 -2.43 -1.76
C ALA A 28 -4.27 -1.62 -0.87
N ALA A 29 -4.85 -2.24 0.15
CA ALA A 29 -5.72 -1.56 1.11
C ALA A 29 -4.98 -0.43 1.84
N GLY A 30 -3.75 -0.68 2.30
CA GLY A 30 -2.90 0.34 2.92
C GLY A 30 -2.60 1.52 1.98
N ALA A 31 -2.30 1.25 0.71
CA ALA A 31 -2.05 2.27 -0.29
C ALA A 31 -3.30 3.13 -0.57
N LEU A 32 -4.46 2.50 -0.71
CA LEU A 32 -5.74 3.20 -0.89
C LEU A 32 -6.07 4.08 0.32
N GLY A 33 -5.81 3.61 1.55
CA GLY A 33 -5.97 4.41 2.76
C GLY A 33 -5.10 5.67 2.74
N HIS A 34 -3.82 5.56 2.37
CA HIS A 34 -2.94 6.73 2.23
C HIS A 34 -3.39 7.67 1.12
N ALA A 35 -3.84 7.15 -0.02
CA ALA A 35 -4.39 7.98 -1.09
C ALA A 35 -5.62 8.76 -0.63
N ALA A 36 -6.52 8.14 0.14
CA ALA A 36 -7.68 8.81 0.73
C ALA A 36 -7.26 9.91 1.73
N LEU A 37 -6.24 9.66 2.56
CA LEU A 37 -5.69 10.68 3.47
C LEU A 37 -5.09 11.87 2.72
N LEU A 38 -4.32 11.62 1.65
CA LEU A 38 -3.78 12.69 0.80
C LEU A 38 -4.88 13.50 0.13
N ALA A 39 -5.93 12.84 -0.36
CA ALA A 39 -7.09 13.52 -0.94
C ALA A 39 -7.80 14.39 0.10
N ALA A 40 -8.05 13.86 1.30
CA ALA A 40 -8.66 14.61 2.40
C ALA A 40 -7.82 15.82 2.82
N ALA A 41 -6.49 15.64 2.93
CA ALA A 41 -5.56 16.74 3.21
C ALA A 41 -5.63 17.80 2.10
N GLY A 42 -5.61 17.40 0.83
CA GLY A 42 -5.74 18.30 -0.31
C GLY A 42 -7.03 19.12 -0.27
N VAL A 43 -8.17 18.48 0.02
CA VAL A 43 -9.46 19.16 0.17
C VAL A 43 -9.43 20.15 1.34
N LEU A 44 -8.89 19.75 2.49
CA LEU A 44 -8.73 20.65 3.65
C LEU A 44 -7.92 21.88 3.28
N PHE A 45 -6.76 21.71 2.64
CA PHE A 45 -5.92 22.84 2.22
C PHE A 45 -6.62 23.73 1.19
N TYR A 46 -7.35 23.15 0.23
CA TYR A 46 -8.14 23.91 -0.72
C TYR A 46 -9.15 24.81 -0.02
N VAL A 47 -9.92 24.26 0.93
CA VAL A 47 -10.90 25.02 1.71
C VAL A 47 -10.23 26.14 2.52
N LEU A 48 -9.10 25.85 3.17
CA LEU A 48 -8.38 26.87 3.96
C LEU A 48 -7.81 28.01 3.11
N LEU A 49 -7.39 27.74 1.87
CA LEU A 49 -6.77 28.74 1.01
C LEU A 49 -7.77 29.56 0.19
N PHE A 50 -8.91 28.96 -0.19
CA PHE A 50 -9.84 29.55 -1.16
C PHE A 50 -11.29 29.63 -0.69
N GLY A 51 -11.63 29.00 0.44
CA GLY A 51 -12.99 28.91 0.97
C GLY A 51 -13.29 29.84 2.15
N LEU A 52 -12.36 30.74 2.50
CA LEU A 52 -12.45 31.70 3.61
C LEU A 52 -12.43 33.14 3.09
#